data_AF-A0A956TME6-F1
#
_entry.id   AF-A0A956TME6-F1
#
_cell.length_a   1.000
_cell.length_b   1.000
_cell.length_c   1.000
_cell.angle_alpha   90.00
_cell.angle_beta   90.00
_cell.angle_gamma   90.00
#
_symmetry.space_group_name_H-M   'P 1'
#
loop_
_entity.id
_entity.type
_entity.pdbx_description
1 polymer ?
#
loop_
_entity_poly.entity_id
_entity_poly.type
_entity_poly.pdbx_seq_one_letter_code
_entity_poly.pdbx_strand_id
1 'polypeptide(L)'
;MVTLSTTLVILAFCLISVVFLWRFVRDRDWERLSTKALAPALKIHAAFMVPALLAILALWVVNVEVGQIVLCFAVSFFVPTLLSHSGMTPYLRSLLLLALALAATLVLPAEGYKLPWAGLMVGLILSKTIDVIALEKEPTLEDVLPAFLWLTGAYWTKTADTANWLHLHQQVILGALLVAVVVRWFQGPFLKEDKLYVKRLTFSAIGGLLLLIMVTKVFVAMEVTSLAIVAGAGFFLAYVLESLDSGQDTPVLKAVKQLLFIGIFTLVVSRQFGMIGLMVLASTTIVAAAPHAAALAGLFWGGRVLLQSFTFEFNTNMTGVNVMHAYTSAALYGGFFLAIVLSILLIRSGSRLASCLLAVTAAVVGPVSANFFLHAEPSAALLLSSLIACVLMVFLATPLSEHETKNLEGIMLVPSLMVSIAILTNQLLETGKSVDSPIRIWVLIVIGFVASVVLFAASKLPSDPRKKPELDPEIVSKGDTHKAIQLPLEPDPPKDEKSGESSG
;
A
#
# COMPACT_ATOMS: atom_id res chain seq x y z
N MET A 1 -0.49 -2.33 24.12
CA MET A 1 -1.32 -1.14 24.34
C MET A 1 -0.57 0.10 23.89
N VAL A 2 -1.20 0.83 22.98
CA VAL A 2 -0.79 2.19 22.58
C VAL A 2 -1.05 3.13 23.75
N THR A 3 -0.16 4.09 23.94
CA THR A 3 -0.22 5.07 25.03
C THR A 3 -0.81 6.36 24.46
N LEU A 4 -2.14 6.43 24.33
CA LEU A 4 -2.86 7.62 23.89
C LEU A 4 -3.56 8.31 25.07
N SER A 5 -3.80 9.61 24.96
CA SER A 5 -4.70 10.30 25.89
C SER A 5 -6.15 9.84 25.65
N THR A 6 -6.88 9.58 26.74
CA THR A 6 -8.30 9.18 26.68
C THR A 6 -9.13 10.16 25.87
N THR A 7 -8.87 11.46 26.00
CA THR A 7 -9.54 12.53 25.24
C THR A 7 -9.35 12.36 23.74
N LEU A 8 -8.14 12.04 23.26
CA LEU A 8 -7.88 11.87 21.84
C LEU A 8 -8.52 10.58 21.31
N VAL A 9 -8.52 9.51 22.09
CA VAL A 9 -9.20 8.25 21.73
C VAL A 9 -10.71 8.48 21.57
N ILE A 10 -11.34 9.15 22.53
CA ILE A 10 -12.76 9.51 22.46
C ILE A 10 -13.02 10.39 21.23
N LEU A 11 -12.20 11.43 21.03
CA LEU A 11 -12.31 12.30 19.86
C LEU A 11 -12.21 11.52 18.55
N ALA A 12 -11.26 10.59 18.44
CA ALA A 12 -11.05 9.76 17.27
C ALA A 12 -12.29 8.92 16.94
N PHE A 13 -12.81 8.16 17.92
CA PHE A 13 -13.98 7.31 17.72
C PHE A 13 -15.25 8.14 17.44
N CYS A 14 -15.46 9.24 18.16
CA CYS A 14 -16.59 10.13 17.91
C CYS A 14 -16.54 10.72 16.50
N LEU A 15 -15.38 11.24 16.08
CA LEU A 15 -15.21 11.84 14.78
C LEU A 15 -15.41 10.82 13.65
N ILE A 16 -14.77 9.66 13.75
CA ILE A 16 -14.93 8.58 12.76
C ILE A 16 -16.40 8.16 12.67
N SER A 17 -17.08 8.00 13.80
CA SER A 17 -18.50 7.61 13.84
C SER A 17 -19.41 8.67 13.21
N VAL A 18 -19.19 9.96 13.50
CA VAL A 18 -19.97 11.07 12.93
C VAL A 18 -19.78 11.13 11.41
N VAL A 19 -18.53 11.09 10.94
CA VAL A 19 -18.22 11.13 9.49
C VAL A 19 -18.80 9.90 8.79
N PHE A 20 -18.66 8.72 9.38
CA PHE A 20 -19.21 7.48 8.87
C PHE A 20 -20.74 7.56 8.75
N LEU A 21 -21.45 7.87 9.84
CA LEU A 21 -22.91 7.93 9.86
C LEU A 21 -23.45 8.98 8.88
N TRP A 22 -22.83 10.16 8.86
CA TRP A 22 -23.21 11.23 7.93
C TRP A 22 -23.10 10.76 6.47
N ARG A 23 -21.97 10.16 6.10
CA ARG A 23 -21.72 9.68 4.74
C ARG A 23 -22.59 8.48 4.40
N PHE A 24 -22.75 7.52 5.30
CA PHE A 24 -23.59 6.34 5.12
C PHE A 24 -25.05 6.72 4.82
N VAL A 25 -25.60 7.70 5.53
CA VAL A 25 -26.95 8.22 5.30
C VAL A 25 -27.04 9.08 4.05
N ARG A 26 -26.10 10.04 3.87
CA ARG A 26 -26.12 10.98 2.73
C ARG A 26 -25.90 10.30 1.40
N ASP A 27 -24.88 9.45 1.31
CA ASP A 27 -24.45 8.79 0.08
C ASP A 27 -25.24 7.52 -0.17
N ARG A 28 -26.21 7.22 0.71
CA ARG A 28 -27.19 6.21 0.45
C ARG A 28 -26.51 4.84 0.26
N ASP A 29 -25.62 4.47 1.19
CA ASP A 29 -24.84 3.22 1.09
C ASP A 29 -25.56 1.97 1.65
N TRP A 30 -26.52 2.11 2.58
CA TRP A 30 -27.43 1.02 2.99
C TRP A 30 -28.20 0.29 1.86
N GLU A 31 -28.62 0.96 0.77
CA GLU A 31 -29.27 0.41 -0.42
C GLU A 31 -28.30 -0.45 -1.25
N ARG A 32 -26.99 -0.21 -1.13
CA ARG A 32 -25.94 -0.97 -1.83
C ARG A 32 -25.51 -2.22 -1.08
N LEU A 33 -25.95 -2.38 0.17
CA LEU A 33 -25.57 -3.52 0.99
C LEU A 33 -26.11 -4.82 0.39
N SER A 34 -25.20 -5.74 0.07
CA SER A 34 -25.52 -7.01 -0.58
C SER A 34 -24.56 -8.11 -0.15
N THR A 35 -25.11 -9.30 0.08
CA THR A 35 -24.34 -10.51 0.41
C THR A 35 -24.10 -11.40 -0.81
N LYS A 36 -24.64 -11.06 -1.98
CA LYS A 36 -24.59 -11.89 -3.19
C LYS A 36 -23.16 -12.20 -3.64
N ALA A 37 -22.25 -11.23 -3.48
CA ALA A 37 -20.84 -11.36 -3.86
C ALA A 37 -19.96 -11.97 -2.76
N LEU A 38 -20.51 -12.26 -1.58
CA LEU A 38 -19.72 -12.67 -0.41
C LEU A 38 -19.32 -14.15 -0.48
N ALA A 39 -20.27 -15.04 -0.74
CA ALA A 39 -20.00 -16.49 -0.80
C ALA A 39 -18.91 -16.88 -1.83
N PRO A 40 -18.93 -16.42 -3.09
CA PRO A 40 -17.87 -16.76 -4.05
C PRO A 40 -16.51 -16.15 -3.66
N ALA A 41 -16.50 -14.93 -3.13
CA ALA A 41 -15.27 -14.29 -2.68
C ALA A 41 -14.66 -14.99 -1.47
N LEU A 42 -15.49 -15.46 -0.53
CA LEU A 42 -15.04 -16.16 0.66
C LEU A 42 -14.39 -17.50 0.30
N LYS A 43 -14.87 -18.19 -0.75
CA LYS A 43 -14.21 -19.41 -1.26
C LYS A 43 -12.78 -19.13 -1.73
N ILE A 44 -12.60 -18.05 -2.47
CA ILE A 44 -11.27 -17.64 -2.97
C ILE A 44 -10.38 -17.23 -1.79
N HIS A 45 -10.88 -16.37 -0.90
CA HIS A 45 -10.14 -15.96 0.29
C HIS A 45 -9.77 -17.14 1.20
N ALA A 46 -10.67 -18.10 1.40
CA ALA A 46 -10.41 -19.30 2.19
C ALA A 46 -9.25 -20.13 1.60
N ALA A 47 -9.13 -20.19 0.27
CA ALA A 47 -8.04 -20.90 -0.40
C ALA A 47 -6.65 -20.31 -0.10
N PHE A 48 -6.56 -19.02 0.24
CA PHE A 48 -5.33 -18.37 0.69
C PHE A 48 -5.19 -18.34 2.22
N MET A 49 -6.30 -18.17 2.93
CA MET A 49 -6.34 -18.09 4.39
C MET A 49 -5.91 -19.39 5.04
N VAL A 50 -6.39 -20.54 4.56
CA VAL A 50 -6.10 -21.84 5.17
C VAL A 50 -4.60 -22.16 5.11
N PRO A 51 -3.91 -22.06 3.96
CA PRO A 51 -2.46 -22.21 3.91
C PRO A 51 -1.71 -21.20 4.78
N ALA A 52 -2.14 -19.94 4.82
CA ALA A 52 -1.51 -18.91 5.66
C ALA A 52 -1.65 -19.23 7.17
N LEU A 53 -2.84 -19.67 7.60
CA LEU A 53 -3.08 -20.12 8.98
C LEU A 53 -2.24 -21.34 9.31
N LEU A 54 -2.15 -22.32 8.42
CA LEU A 54 -1.31 -23.51 8.62
C LEU A 54 0.18 -23.13 8.73
N ALA A 55 0.65 -22.18 7.90
CA ALA A 55 2.02 -21.68 7.99
C ALA A 55 2.28 -20.94 9.31
N ILE A 56 1.33 -20.13 9.78
CA ILE A 56 1.41 -19.47 11.09
C ILE A 56 1.40 -20.51 12.22
N LEU A 57 0.53 -21.53 12.16
CA LEU A 57 0.48 -22.61 13.14
C LEU A 57 1.76 -23.46 13.12
N ALA A 58 2.42 -23.63 11.97
CA ALA A 58 3.70 -24.32 11.88
C ALA A 58 4.82 -23.60 12.64
N LEU A 59 4.71 -22.28 12.88
CA LEU A 59 5.63 -21.56 13.77
C LEU A 59 5.58 -22.09 15.20
N TRP A 60 4.47 -22.69 15.64
CA TRP A 60 4.38 -23.32 16.96
C TRP A 60 5.39 -24.46 17.13
N VAL A 61 5.71 -25.17 16.04
CA VAL A 61 6.72 -26.26 16.04
C VAL A 61 8.11 -25.72 16.38
N VAL A 62 8.35 -24.42 16.19
CA VAL A 62 9.60 -23.72 16.50
C VAL A 62 9.50 -22.95 17.82
N ASN A 63 8.55 -23.30 18.70
CA ASN A 63 8.30 -22.66 20.00
C ASN A 63 7.89 -21.18 19.93
N VAL A 64 7.30 -20.74 18.81
CA VAL A 64 6.71 -19.40 18.70
C VAL A 64 5.35 -19.38 19.40
N GLU A 65 5.05 -18.35 20.21
CA GLU A 65 3.72 -18.19 20.81
C GLU A 65 2.70 -17.74 19.75
N VAL A 66 1.84 -18.67 19.29
CA VAL A 66 0.98 -18.44 18.11
C VAL A 66 -0.46 -18.02 18.46
N GLY A 67 -0.89 -18.18 19.72
CA GLY A 67 -2.30 -18.00 20.11
C GLY A 67 -2.90 -16.65 19.71
N GLN A 68 -2.25 -15.55 20.13
CA GLN A 68 -2.72 -14.21 19.78
C GLN A 68 -2.47 -13.86 18.30
N ILE A 69 -1.43 -14.42 17.68
CA ILE A 69 -1.11 -14.21 16.27
C ILE A 69 -2.24 -14.72 15.38
N VAL A 70 -2.69 -15.96 15.61
CA VAL A 70 -3.76 -16.58 14.82
C VAL A 70 -5.03 -15.75 14.89
N LEU A 71 -5.42 -15.33 16.10
CA LEU A 71 -6.62 -14.52 16.29
C LEU A 71 -6.52 -13.17 15.57
N CYS A 72 -5.41 -12.45 15.78
CA CYS A 72 -5.18 -11.16 15.15
C CYS A 72 -5.18 -11.26 13.62
N PHE A 73 -4.45 -12.23 13.07
CA PHE A 73 -4.41 -12.50 11.63
C PHE A 73 -5.80 -12.85 11.08
N ALA A 74 -6.52 -13.78 11.73
CA ALA A 74 -7.82 -14.23 11.24
C ALA A 74 -8.84 -13.10 11.22
N VAL A 75 -8.89 -12.28 12.28
CA VAL A 75 -9.79 -11.13 12.36
C VAL A 75 -9.41 -10.08 11.32
N SER A 76 -8.14 -9.71 11.21
CA SER A 76 -7.70 -8.69 10.24
C SER A 76 -7.74 -9.17 8.79
N PHE A 77 -7.82 -10.47 8.53
CA PHE A 77 -8.05 -11.02 7.21
C PHE A 77 -9.55 -11.07 6.86
N PHE A 78 -10.37 -11.56 7.79
CA PHE A 78 -11.79 -11.80 7.54
C PHE A 78 -12.60 -10.51 7.50
N VAL A 79 -12.33 -9.56 8.41
CA VAL A 79 -13.13 -8.33 8.50
C VAL A 79 -13.01 -7.47 7.23
N PRO A 80 -11.82 -7.17 6.68
CA PRO A 80 -11.71 -6.48 5.40
C PRO A 80 -12.41 -7.22 4.27
N THR A 81 -12.28 -8.55 4.22
CA THR A 81 -12.97 -9.40 3.23
C THR A 81 -14.49 -9.22 3.29
N LEU A 82 -15.08 -9.28 4.49
CA LEU A 82 -16.51 -9.04 4.69
C LEU A 82 -16.92 -7.65 4.23
N LEU A 83 -16.16 -6.63 4.65
CA LEU A 83 -16.46 -5.24 4.33
C LEU A 83 -16.36 -4.99 2.82
N SER A 84 -15.28 -5.43 2.17
CA SER A 84 -15.08 -5.34 0.72
C SER A 84 -16.22 -5.95 -0.07
N HIS A 85 -16.82 -7.04 0.41
CA HIS A 85 -17.90 -7.75 -0.26
C HIS A 85 -19.31 -7.38 0.20
N SER A 86 -19.44 -6.44 1.14
CA SER A 86 -20.73 -5.93 1.60
C SER A 86 -21.41 -4.96 0.64
N GLY A 87 -20.69 -4.37 -0.33
CA GLY A 87 -21.21 -3.33 -1.23
C GLY A 87 -20.99 -1.89 -0.75
N MET A 88 -20.38 -1.72 0.43
CA MET A 88 -20.02 -0.41 0.99
C MET A 88 -18.91 0.30 0.20
N THR A 89 -18.97 1.64 0.12
CA THR A 89 -17.93 2.44 -0.55
C THR A 89 -16.54 2.27 0.10
N PRO A 90 -15.43 2.35 -0.67
CA PRO A 90 -14.08 2.22 -0.13
C PRO A 90 -13.79 3.15 1.05
N TYR A 91 -14.27 4.40 0.96
CA TYR A 91 -14.08 5.40 2.02
C TYR A 91 -14.70 4.99 3.36
N LEU A 92 -15.96 4.54 3.36
CA LEU A 92 -16.62 4.09 4.59
C LEU A 92 -15.95 2.84 5.18
N ARG A 93 -15.51 1.91 4.30
CA ARG A 93 -14.73 0.74 4.72
C ARG A 93 -13.43 1.18 5.41
N SER A 94 -12.76 2.20 4.89
CA SER A 94 -11.53 2.76 5.48
C SER A 94 -11.73 3.30 6.89
N LEU A 95 -12.86 3.94 7.15
CA LEU A 95 -13.19 4.48 8.46
C LEU A 95 -13.41 3.36 9.50
N LEU A 96 -14.14 2.32 9.11
CA LEU A 96 -14.36 1.14 9.97
C LEU A 96 -13.06 0.40 10.24
N LEU A 97 -12.24 0.16 9.22
CA LEU A 97 -10.95 -0.53 9.37
C LEU A 97 -9.98 0.29 10.22
N LEU A 98 -9.95 1.62 10.09
CA LEU A 98 -9.17 2.49 10.96
C LEU A 98 -9.63 2.40 12.42
N ALA A 99 -10.94 2.46 12.67
CA ALA A 99 -11.49 2.34 14.02
C ALA A 99 -11.16 0.98 14.65
N LEU A 100 -11.25 -0.10 13.88
CA LEU A 100 -10.90 -1.45 14.34
C LEU A 100 -9.40 -1.61 14.60
N ALA A 101 -8.55 -1.06 13.73
CA ALA A 101 -7.11 -1.06 13.94
C ALA A 101 -6.74 -0.27 15.21
N LEU A 102 -7.38 0.87 15.46
CA LEU A 102 -7.22 1.65 16.70
C LEU A 102 -7.70 0.86 17.93
N ALA A 103 -8.88 0.26 17.87
CA ALA A 103 -9.41 -0.55 18.95
C ALA A 103 -8.49 -1.75 19.27
N ALA A 104 -8.00 -2.45 18.25
CA ALA A 104 -7.10 -3.58 18.41
C ALA A 104 -5.80 -3.18 19.11
N THR A 105 -5.19 -2.04 18.73
CA THR A 105 -3.93 -1.59 19.36
C THR A 105 -4.12 -1.04 20.78
N LEU A 106 -5.35 -0.66 21.15
CA LEU A 106 -5.73 -0.29 22.53
C LEU A 106 -5.97 -1.51 23.42
N VAL A 107 -6.52 -2.59 22.90
CA VAL A 107 -6.87 -3.80 23.68
C VAL A 107 -5.70 -4.78 23.80
N LEU A 108 -4.88 -4.90 22.76
CA LEU A 108 -3.75 -5.83 22.77
C LEU A 108 -2.69 -5.44 23.83
N PRO A 109 -2.03 -6.44 24.46
CA PRO A 109 -1.11 -6.20 25.59
C PRO A 109 0.04 -5.24 25.24
N ALA A 110 0.54 -4.51 26.24
CA ALA A 110 1.68 -3.61 26.08
C ALA A 110 2.98 -4.36 25.86
N GLU A 111 3.14 -5.49 26.54
CA GLU A 111 4.23 -6.43 26.36
C GLU A 111 3.85 -7.46 25.29
N GLY A 112 4.82 -7.94 24.52
CA GLY A 112 4.55 -8.93 23.45
C GLY A 112 3.75 -8.41 22.25
N TYR A 113 3.60 -7.08 22.09
CA TYR A 113 2.77 -6.49 21.01
C TYR A 113 3.21 -6.84 19.58
N LYS A 114 4.49 -7.19 19.40
CA LYS A 114 5.15 -7.31 18.08
C LYS A 114 4.47 -8.30 17.15
N LEU A 115 4.27 -9.53 17.63
CA LEU A 115 3.70 -10.62 16.82
C LEU A 115 2.19 -10.44 16.56
N PRO A 116 1.36 -10.06 17.55
CA PRO A 116 -0.06 -9.73 17.30
C PRO A 116 -0.23 -8.60 16.28
N TRP A 117 0.57 -7.53 16.36
CA TRP A 117 0.46 -6.41 15.43
C TRP A 117 0.95 -6.77 14.03
N ALA A 118 2.01 -7.58 13.92
CA ALA A 118 2.43 -8.17 12.65
C ALA A 118 1.31 -9.04 12.04
N GLY A 119 0.65 -9.88 12.85
CA GLY A 119 -0.52 -10.65 12.44
C GLY A 119 -1.65 -9.78 11.89
N LEU A 120 -1.97 -8.67 12.57
CA LEU A 120 -2.95 -7.68 12.08
C LEU A 120 -2.57 -7.15 10.70
N MET A 121 -1.32 -6.69 10.53
CA MET A 121 -0.83 -6.14 9.26
C MET A 121 -0.82 -7.17 8.12
N VAL A 122 -0.35 -8.40 8.40
CA VAL A 122 -0.33 -9.49 7.42
C VAL A 122 -1.76 -9.83 6.97
N GLY A 123 -2.71 -10.03 7.89
CA GLY A 123 -4.08 -10.35 7.51
C GLY A 123 -4.76 -9.25 6.70
N LEU A 124 -4.57 -7.98 7.10
CA LEU A 124 -5.13 -6.81 6.41
C LEU A 124 -4.61 -6.69 4.96
N ILE A 125 -3.28 -6.72 4.79
CA ILE A 125 -2.65 -6.57 3.48
C ILE A 125 -2.89 -7.79 2.61
N LEU A 126 -2.83 -9.01 3.16
CA LEU A 126 -3.06 -10.24 2.41
C LEU A 126 -4.50 -10.30 1.86
N SER A 127 -5.51 -9.99 2.69
CA SER A 127 -6.89 -9.88 2.22
C SER A 127 -7.00 -8.87 1.08
N LYS A 128 -6.36 -7.71 1.21
CA LYS A 128 -6.38 -6.70 0.15
C LYS A 128 -5.66 -7.14 -1.13
N THR A 129 -4.53 -7.83 -1.01
CA THR A 129 -3.81 -8.38 -2.17
C THR A 129 -4.69 -9.35 -2.96
N ILE A 130 -5.49 -10.17 -2.28
CA ILE A 130 -6.45 -11.08 -2.92
C ILE A 130 -7.56 -10.29 -3.62
N ASP A 131 -8.16 -9.32 -2.93
CA ASP A 131 -9.21 -8.46 -3.51
C ASP A 131 -8.74 -7.77 -4.80
N VAL A 132 -7.55 -7.16 -4.77
CA VAL A 132 -7.01 -6.37 -5.88
C VAL A 132 -6.54 -7.25 -7.04
N ILE A 133 -5.81 -8.33 -6.76
CA ILE A 133 -5.18 -9.13 -7.82
C ILE A 133 -6.12 -10.22 -8.34
N ALA A 134 -6.91 -10.88 -7.49
CA ALA A 134 -7.71 -12.04 -7.87
C ALA A 134 -9.16 -11.72 -8.26
N LEU A 135 -9.80 -10.69 -7.67
CA LEU A 135 -11.27 -10.54 -7.69
C LEU A 135 -11.84 -9.38 -8.54
N GLU A 136 -11.02 -8.64 -9.29
CA GLU A 136 -11.46 -7.65 -10.31
C GLU A 136 -12.35 -6.50 -9.78
N LYS A 137 -12.40 -6.25 -8.47
CA LYS A 137 -13.02 -4.99 -8.01
C LYS A 137 -12.13 -3.82 -8.39
N GLU A 138 -12.74 -2.68 -8.74
CA GLU A 138 -12.03 -1.42 -8.96
C GLU A 138 -10.91 -1.30 -7.91
N PRO A 139 -9.63 -1.41 -8.33
CA PRO A 139 -8.51 -1.64 -7.44
C PRO A 139 -8.25 -0.39 -6.62
N THR A 140 -9.02 -0.20 -5.55
CA THR A 140 -8.94 0.98 -4.70
C THR A 140 -8.14 0.60 -3.47
N LEU A 141 -6.97 1.20 -3.28
CA LEU A 141 -6.14 0.98 -2.08
C LEU A 141 -6.62 1.77 -0.86
N GLU A 142 -7.64 2.62 -1.08
CA GLU A 142 -8.18 3.56 -0.11
C GLU A 142 -8.76 2.91 1.15
N ASP A 143 -9.38 1.73 1.02
CA ASP A 143 -10.06 1.06 2.11
C ASP A 143 -9.10 0.58 3.22
N VAL A 144 -7.93 0.06 2.87
CA VAL A 144 -6.97 -0.45 3.87
C VAL A 144 -5.93 0.57 4.28
N LEU A 145 -5.70 1.61 3.48
CA LEU A 145 -4.58 2.54 3.68
C LEU A 145 -4.57 3.19 5.07
N PRO A 146 -5.66 3.81 5.58
CA PRO A 146 -5.63 4.44 6.90
C PRO A 146 -5.32 3.46 8.03
N ALA A 147 -5.91 2.26 7.98
CA ALA A 147 -5.67 1.21 8.97
C ALA A 147 -4.22 0.72 8.94
N PHE A 148 -3.68 0.49 7.74
CA PHE A 148 -2.28 0.10 7.56
C PHE A 148 -1.31 1.18 8.07
N LEU A 149 -1.57 2.46 7.76
CA LEU A 149 -0.75 3.57 8.23
C LEU A 149 -0.80 3.69 9.76
N TRP A 150 -1.98 3.53 10.37
CA TRP A 150 -2.08 3.51 11.83
C TRP A 150 -1.28 2.36 12.44
N LEU A 151 -1.47 1.13 11.96
CA LEU A 151 -0.75 -0.05 12.49
C LEU A 151 0.77 0.11 12.35
N THR A 152 1.22 0.59 11.19
CA THR A 152 2.64 0.82 10.91
C THR A 152 3.22 1.92 11.79
N GLY A 153 2.53 3.07 11.90
CA GLY A 153 2.98 4.18 12.74
C GLY A 153 3.01 3.80 14.21
N ALA A 154 1.98 3.12 14.71
CA ALA A 154 1.94 2.60 16.06
C ALA A 154 3.09 1.62 16.32
N TYR A 155 3.34 0.68 15.39
CA TYR A 155 4.45 -0.28 15.49
C TYR A 155 5.80 0.45 15.57
N TRP A 156 6.06 1.37 14.64
CA TRP A 156 7.30 2.17 14.61
C TRP A 156 7.55 2.91 15.93
N THR A 157 6.55 3.66 16.42
CA THR A 157 6.70 4.41 17.66
C THR A 157 7.04 3.50 18.85
N LYS A 158 6.43 2.33 18.96
CA LYS A 158 6.74 1.36 20.02
C LYS A 158 8.13 0.74 19.89
N THR A 159 8.63 0.57 18.66
CA THR A 159 9.92 -0.07 18.40
C THR A 159 11.09 0.92 18.50
N ALA A 160 10.92 2.18 18.08
CA ALA A 160 12.02 3.11 17.90
C ALA A 160 11.99 4.35 18.82
N ASP A 161 10.82 4.75 19.35
CA ASP A 161 10.77 5.93 20.23
C ASP A 161 11.21 5.61 21.65
N THR A 162 11.73 6.63 22.33
CA THR A 162 11.93 6.57 23.78
C THR A 162 10.60 6.80 24.51
N ALA A 163 10.54 6.41 25.78
CA ALA A 163 9.34 6.55 26.61
C ALA A 163 8.77 7.98 26.63
N ASN A 164 9.62 9.00 26.50
CA ASN A 164 9.22 10.41 26.51
C ASN A 164 8.51 10.84 25.22
N TRP A 165 8.89 10.26 24.07
CA TRP A 165 8.37 10.66 22.75
C TRP A 165 7.24 9.76 22.25
N LEU A 166 7.18 8.52 22.74
CA LEU A 166 6.22 7.50 22.34
C LEU A 166 4.77 8.00 22.34
N HIS A 167 4.33 8.60 23.45
CA HIS A 167 2.95 9.09 23.59
C HIS A 167 2.68 10.23 22.60
N LEU A 168 3.59 11.19 22.52
CA LEU A 168 3.44 12.36 21.65
C LEU A 168 3.39 11.96 20.17
N HIS A 169 4.29 11.11 19.70
CA HIS A 169 4.33 10.68 18.31
C HIS A 169 3.08 9.88 17.91
N GLN A 170 2.56 9.02 18.80
CA GLN A 170 1.30 8.31 18.57
C GLN A 170 0.11 9.28 18.44
N GLN A 171 0.07 10.33 19.27
CA GLN A 171 -0.94 11.37 19.18
C GLN A 171 -0.84 12.15 17.86
N VAL A 172 0.36 12.51 17.43
CA VAL A 172 0.59 13.25 16.17
C VAL A 172 0.14 12.43 14.97
N ILE A 173 0.49 11.13 14.91
CA ILE A 173 0.10 10.25 13.80
C ILE A 173 -1.42 10.11 13.74
N LEU A 174 -2.07 9.82 14.87
CA LEU A 174 -3.52 9.73 14.94
C LEU A 174 -4.18 11.07 14.57
N GLY A 175 -3.65 12.18 15.08
CA GLY A 175 -4.10 13.52 14.75
C GLY A 175 -4.03 13.81 13.25
N ALA A 176 -2.93 13.46 12.59
CA ALA A 176 -2.77 13.62 11.15
C ALA A 176 -3.81 12.80 10.35
N LEU A 177 -4.05 11.55 10.74
CA LEU A 177 -5.10 10.70 10.14
C LEU A 177 -6.50 11.32 10.32
N LEU A 178 -6.83 11.79 11.52
CA LEU A 178 -8.13 12.41 11.81
C LEU A 178 -8.32 13.71 11.03
N VAL A 179 -7.30 14.56 10.95
CA VAL A 179 -7.34 15.79 10.15
C VAL A 179 -7.53 15.44 8.67
N ALA A 180 -6.85 14.42 8.14
CA ALA A 180 -7.04 13.99 6.76
C ALA A 180 -8.47 13.51 6.48
N VAL A 181 -9.08 12.76 7.42
CA VAL A 181 -10.49 12.34 7.36
C VAL A 181 -11.42 13.56 7.35
N VAL A 182 -11.20 14.53 8.24
CA VAL A 182 -12.01 15.76 8.33
C VAL A 182 -11.91 16.58 7.05
N VAL A 183 -10.69 16.84 6.57
CA VAL A 183 -10.48 17.62 5.35
C VAL A 183 -11.20 16.92 4.20
N ARG A 184 -11.00 15.62 4.00
CA ARG A 184 -11.70 14.84 2.97
C ARG A 184 -13.23 14.88 3.09
N TRP A 185 -13.76 14.83 4.31
CA TRP A 185 -15.19 14.95 4.54
C TRP A 185 -15.73 16.30 4.02
N PHE A 186 -15.03 17.39 4.29
CA PHE A 186 -15.39 18.73 3.86
C PHE A 186 -15.13 18.99 2.36
N GLN A 187 -14.20 18.30 1.71
CA GLN A 187 -13.88 18.56 0.31
C GLN A 187 -15.08 18.48 -0.65
N GLY A 188 -15.89 17.41 -0.53
CA GLY A 188 -16.98 17.09 -1.47
C GLY A 188 -17.91 18.27 -1.81
N PRO A 189 -18.47 19.00 -0.84
CA PRO A 189 -19.32 20.17 -1.13
C PRO A 189 -18.57 21.37 -1.75
N PHE A 190 -17.27 21.55 -1.50
CA PHE A 190 -16.56 22.81 -1.84
C PHE A 190 -15.69 22.72 -3.11
N LEU A 191 -15.21 21.52 -3.48
CA LEU A 191 -14.26 21.30 -4.59
C LEU A 191 -14.86 21.07 -5.97
N LYS A 192 -16.18 21.29 -6.15
CA LYS A 192 -16.87 21.05 -7.44
C LYS A 192 -16.31 21.82 -8.64
N GLU A 193 -15.71 22.98 -8.41
CA GLU A 193 -15.06 23.79 -9.44
C GLU A 193 -13.75 24.37 -8.90
N ASP A 194 -12.59 23.99 -9.44
CA ASP A 194 -11.30 24.54 -9.03
C ASP A 194 -10.40 24.80 -10.25
N LYS A 195 -10.61 25.94 -10.91
CA LYS A 195 -9.88 26.30 -12.16
C LYS A 195 -8.41 26.70 -11.92
N LEU A 196 -8.05 27.14 -10.72
CA LEU A 196 -6.75 27.75 -10.42
C LEU A 196 -6.00 27.07 -9.25
N TYR A 197 -6.41 25.88 -8.83
CA TYR A 197 -5.89 25.17 -7.64
C TYR A 197 -6.01 25.94 -6.31
N VAL A 198 -6.66 27.10 -6.31
CA VAL A 198 -6.75 27.96 -5.13
C VAL A 198 -7.52 27.24 -4.03
N LYS A 199 -8.59 26.51 -4.36
CA LYS A 199 -9.37 25.79 -3.36
C LYS A 199 -8.56 24.65 -2.74
N ARG A 200 -7.89 23.84 -3.58
CA ARG A 200 -6.97 22.78 -3.10
C ARG A 200 -5.85 23.34 -2.22
N LEU A 201 -5.26 24.48 -2.59
CA LEU A 201 -4.24 25.15 -1.78
C LEU A 201 -4.80 25.64 -0.44
N THR A 202 -5.99 26.26 -0.45
CA THR A 202 -6.67 26.69 0.79
C THR A 202 -7.00 25.50 1.69
N PHE A 203 -7.55 24.40 1.15
CA PHE A 203 -7.80 23.18 1.92
C PHE A 203 -6.53 22.59 2.50
N SER A 204 -5.43 22.64 1.75
CA SER A 204 -4.12 22.20 2.22
C SER A 204 -3.62 23.03 3.40
N ALA A 205 -3.72 24.35 3.30
CA ALA A 205 -3.35 25.27 4.37
C ALA A 205 -4.24 25.08 5.61
N ILE A 206 -5.55 24.89 5.41
CA ILE A 206 -6.49 24.58 6.49
C ILE A 206 -6.14 23.25 7.15
N GLY A 207 -5.84 22.21 6.39
CA GLY A 207 -5.42 20.91 6.94
C GLY A 207 -4.15 21.03 7.79
N GLY A 208 -3.13 21.74 7.30
CA GLY A 208 -1.93 22.03 8.09
C GLY A 208 -2.24 22.82 9.37
N LEU A 209 -3.09 23.85 9.27
CA LEU A 209 -3.51 24.66 10.41
C LEU A 209 -4.30 23.85 11.44
N LEU A 210 -5.20 22.96 11.01
CA LEU A 210 -5.95 22.07 11.91
C LEU A 210 -5.01 21.14 12.67
N LEU A 211 -3.97 20.59 12.01
CA LEU A 211 -2.96 19.81 12.71
C LEU A 211 -2.14 20.68 13.68
N LEU A 212 -1.81 21.92 13.31
CA LEU A 212 -1.14 22.86 14.22
C LEU A 212 -1.99 23.14 15.46
N ILE A 213 -3.30 23.33 15.30
CA ILE A 213 -4.24 23.51 16.42
C ILE A 213 -4.27 22.25 17.30
N MET A 214 -4.35 21.06 16.70
CA MET A 214 -4.27 19.80 17.46
C MET A 214 -2.97 19.73 18.27
N VAL A 215 -1.82 19.97 17.64
CA VAL A 215 -0.51 19.93 18.29
C VAL A 215 -0.39 20.95 19.43
N THR A 216 -0.81 22.20 19.19
CA THR A 216 -0.60 23.31 20.15
C THR A 216 -1.66 23.37 21.24
N LYS A 217 -2.90 22.98 20.96
CA LYS A 217 -4.04 23.13 21.89
C LYS A 217 -4.53 21.82 22.47
N VAL A 218 -4.44 20.71 21.74
CA VAL A 218 -4.91 19.40 22.20
C VAL A 218 -3.77 18.58 22.80
N PHE A 219 -2.60 18.58 22.17
CA PHE A 219 -1.43 17.83 22.64
C PHE A 219 -0.50 18.66 23.52
N VAL A 220 -0.58 20.00 23.41
CA VAL A 220 0.27 20.96 24.13
C VAL A 220 1.75 20.67 23.88
N ALA A 221 2.09 20.37 22.63
CA ALA A 221 3.42 19.90 22.23
C ALA A 221 4.09 20.85 21.23
N MET A 222 4.60 21.98 21.75
CA MET A 222 5.17 23.04 20.92
C MET A 222 6.38 22.58 20.09
N GLU A 223 7.10 21.56 20.56
CA GLU A 223 8.30 21.02 19.95
C GLU A 223 8.05 20.33 18.59
N VAL A 224 6.81 19.87 18.35
CA VAL A 224 6.44 19.17 17.10
C VAL A 224 5.53 20.01 16.18
N THR A 225 5.43 21.31 16.44
CA THR A 225 4.63 22.26 15.62
C THR A 225 5.05 22.28 14.16
N SER A 226 6.34 22.05 13.88
CA SER A 226 6.89 21.97 12.53
C SER A 226 6.30 20.82 11.69
N LEU A 227 5.79 19.75 12.32
CA LEU A 227 5.08 18.67 11.62
C LEU A 227 3.76 19.13 11.01
N ALA A 228 3.17 20.23 11.49
CA ALA A 228 2.00 20.82 10.85
C ALA A 228 2.31 21.40 9.46
N ILE A 229 3.54 21.89 9.25
CA ILE A 229 4.01 22.34 7.94
C ILE A 229 4.14 21.13 7.00
N VAL A 230 4.69 20.02 7.50
CA VAL A 230 4.77 18.75 6.75
C VAL A 230 3.37 18.28 6.34
N ALA A 231 2.39 18.32 7.24
CA ALA A 231 1.02 17.97 6.90
C ALA A 231 0.41 18.92 5.87
N GLY A 232 0.61 20.23 6.03
CA GLY A 232 0.17 21.23 5.06
C GLY A 232 0.78 21.01 3.66
N ALA A 233 2.07 20.66 3.58
CA ALA A 233 2.72 20.32 2.31
C ALA A 233 2.26 18.96 1.76
N GLY A 234 1.99 17.99 2.64
CA GLY A 234 1.52 16.65 2.30
C GLY A 234 0.12 16.64 1.71
N PHE A 235 -0.81 17.44 2.26
CA PHE A 235 -2.14 17.63 1.67
C PHE A 235 -2.04 18.22 0.26
N PHE A 236 -1.15 19.19 0.05
CA PHE A 236 -0.94 19.83 -1.24
C PHE A 236 -0.38 18.81 -2.24
N LEU A 237 0.61 18.04 -1.82
CA LEU A 237 1.18 16.97 -2.62
C LEU A 237 0.13 15.93 -3.02
N ALA A 238 -0.74 15.52 -2.11
CA ALA A 238 -1.81 14.57 -2.43
C ALA A 238 -2.73 15.10 -3.55
N TYR A 239 -3.07 16.39 -3.51
CA TYR A 239 -3.83 17.04 -4.59
C TYR A 239 -3.05 17.18 -5.90
N VAL A 240 -1.73 17.42 -5.84
CA VAL A 240 -0.86 17.47 -7.01
C VAL A 240 -0.82 16.08 -7.68
N LEU A 241 -0.61 15.02 -6.90
CA LEU A 241 -0.61 13.64 -7.41
C LEU A 241 -1.97 13.28 -8.05
N GLU A 242 -3.07 13.64 -7.40
CA GLU A 242 -4.43 13.47 -7.93
C GLU A 242 -4.64 14.27 -9.23
N SER A 243 -4.10 15.49 -9.33
CA SER A 243 -4.21 16.26 -10.58
C SER A 243 -3.39 15.71 -11.73
N LEU A 244 -2.19 15.22 -11.44
CA LEU A 244 -1.36 14.51 -12.40
C LEU A 244 -2.10 13.26 -12.88
N ASP A 245 -2.94 12.65 -12.02
CA ASP A 245 -3.75 11.52 -12.44
C ASP A 245 -4.73 11.82 -13.56
N SER A 246 -5.33 13.01 -13.55
CA SER A 246 -6.29 13.52 -14.53
C SER A 246 -5.70 14.37 -15.67
N GLY A 247 -4.38 14.60 -15.67
CA GLY A 247 -3.72 15.51 -16.61
C GLY A 247 -3.63 14.99 -18.04
N GLN A 248 -3.42 15.89 -19.00
CA GLN A 248 -3.22 15.58 -20.43
C GLN A 248 -1.77 15.21 -20.78
N ASP A 249 -0.88 15.11 -19.79
CA ASP A 249 0.52 14.73 -20.00
C ASP A 249 0.64 13.33 -20.63
N THR A 250 1.73 13.07 -21.34
CA THR A 250 2.03 11.71 -21.80
C THR A 250 2.15 10.76 -20.60
N PRO A 251 1.72 9.49 -20.71
CA PRO A 251 1.71 8.55 -19.58
C PRO A 251 3.09 8.39 -18.90
N VAL A 252 4.18 8.39 -19.68
CA VAL A 252 5.55 8.32 -19.16
C VAL A 252 5.94 9.58 -18.39
N LEU A 253 5.64 10.77 -18.94
CA LEU A 253 5.98 12.03 -18.28
C LEU A 253 5.23 12.19 -16.96
N LYS A 254 3.95 11.80 -16.93
CA LYS A 254 3.13 11.76 -15.72
C LYS A 254 3.76 10.86 -14.66
N ALA A 255 4.15 9.63 -15.01
CA ALA A 255 4.80 8.69 -14.11
C ALA A 255 6.11 9.24 -13.55
N VAL A 256 6.95 9.85 -14.39
CA VAL A 256 8.22 10.49 -13.95
C VAL A 256 7.95 11.63 -12.97
N LYS A 257 6.98 12.51 -13.26
CA LYS A 257 6.60 13.60 -12.34
C LYS A 257 6.11 13.06 -10.98
N GLN A 258 5.26 12.03 -10.99
CA GLN A 258 4.75 11.40 -9.77
C GLN A 258 5.89 10.81 -8.93
N LEU A 259 6.79 10.03 -9.55
CA LEU A 259 7.97 9.47 -8.89
C LEU A 259 8.91 10.55 -8.36
N LEU A 260 9.13 11.63 -9.12
CA LEU A 260 9.97 12.75 -8.72
C LEU A 260 9.41 13.41 -7.46
N PHE A 261 8.11 13.70 -7.42
CA PHE A 261 7.47 14.28 -6.24
C PHE A 261 7.53 13.35 -5.03
N ILE A 262 7.23 12.06 -5.21
CA ILE A 262 7.35 11.06 -4.13
C ILE A 262 8.80 11.04 -3.61
N GLY A 263 9.79 11.02 -4.49
CA GLY A 263 11.21 11.00 -4.13
C GLY A 263 11.68 12.25 -3.37
N ILE A 264 11.37 13.45 -3.88
CA ILE A 264 11.74 14.73 -3.26
C ILE A 264 11.16 14.82 -1.85
N PHE A 265 9.87 14.55 -1.69
CA PHE A 265 9.24 14.62 -0.37
C PHE A 265 9.75 13.54 0.58
N THR A 266 10.03 12.33 0.08
CA THR A 266 10.68 11.29 0.89
C THR A 266 12.01 11.79 1.43
N LEU A 267 12.85 12.39 0.57
CA LEU A 267 14.18 12.89 0.95
C LEU A 267 14.07 14.02 1.97
N VAL A 268 13.29 15.07 1.66
CA VAL A 268 13.20 16.27 2.50
C VAL A 268 12.61 15.94 3.87
N VAL A 269 11.50 15.21 3.90
CA VAL A 269 10.77 14.91 5.14
C VAL A 269 11.54 13.92 6.01
N SER A 270 12.09 12.85 5.42
CA SER A 270 12.89 11.89 6.20
C SER A 270 14.15 12.51 6.79
N ARG A 271 14.76 13.48 6.09
CA ARG A 271 15.94 14.19 6.59
C ARG A 271 15.62 15.13 7.76
N GLN A 272 14.52 15.86 7.69
CA GLN A 272 14.19 16.87 8.70
C GLN A 272 13.43 16.31 9.91
N PHE A 273 12.56 15.32 9.68
CA PHE A 273 11.57 14.85 10.66
C PHE A 273 11.59 13.33 10.86
N GLY A 274 12.53 12.63 10.22
CA GLY A 274 12.66 11.18 10.34
C GLY A 274 11.43 10.42 9.85
N MET A 275 11.19 9.26 10.45
CA MET A 275 10.07 8.38 10.09
C MET A 275 8.72 8.91 10.55
N ILE A 276 8.67 9.72 11.61
CA ILE A 276 7.43 10.36 12.08
C ILE A 276 6.93 11.35 11.04
N GLY A 277 7.81 12.17 10.46
CA GLY A 277 7.45 13.05 9.35
C GLY A 277 6.90 12.27 8.15
N LEU A 278 7.52 11.13 7.80
CA LEU A 278 7.02 10.29 6.72
C LEU A 278 5.64 9.69 7.04
N MET A 279 5.36 9.34 8.29
CA MET A 279 4.02 8.87 8.69
C MET A 279 2.97 9.98 8.64
N VAL A 280 3.31 11.20 9.03
CA VAL A 280 2.44 12.37 8.86
C VAL A 280 2.15 12.60 7.37
N LEU A 281 3.19 12.60 6.53
CA LEU A 281 3.07 12.73 5.08
C LEU A 281 2.24 11.60 4.44
N ALA A 282 2.40 10.36 4.91
CA ALA A 282 1.58 9.25 4.46
C ALA A 282 0.12 9.44 4.84
N SER A 283 -0.16 9.92 6.06
CA SER A 283 -1.51 10.15 6.55
C SER A 283 -2.26 11.19 5.71
N THR A 284 -1.56 12.21 5.18
CA THR A 284 -2.20 13.24 4.35
C THR A 284 -2.68 12.72 2.99
N THR A 285 -2.17 11.58 2.51
CA THR A 285 -2.58 11.01 1.21
C THR A 285 -4.04 10.54 1.19
N ILE A 286 -4.60 10.25 2.37
CA ILE A 286 -6.01 9.87 2.56
C ILE A 286 -6.95 10.95 2.05
N VAL A 287 -6.48 12.20 1.97
CA VAL A 287 -7.27 13.35 1.54
C VAL A 287 -7.70 13.27 0.07
N ALA A 288 -6.99 12.52 -0.79
CA ALA A 288 -7.26 12.47 -2.22
C ALA A 288 -8.57 11.70 -2.52
N ALA A 289 -9.43 12.25 -3.38
CA ALA A 289 -10.73 11.66 -3.70
C ALA A 289 -10.63 10.62 -4.82
N ALA A 290 -9.74 10.82 -5.79
CA ALA A 290 -9.31 9.85 -6.79
C ALA A 290 -7.88 9.38 -6.46
N PRO A 291 -7.71 8.36 -5.58
CA PRO A 291 -6.50 8.23 -4.79
C PRO A 291 -5.40 7.40 -5.46
N HIS A 292 -5.39 7.15 -6.77
CA HIS A 292 -4.45 6.17 -7.37
C HIS A 292 -2.98 6.48 -7.03
N ALA A 293 -2.41 7.59 -7.50
CA ALA A 293 -1.02 7.92 -7.20
C ALA A 293 -0.79 8.30 -5.73
N ALA A 294 -1.75 8.98 -5.10
CA ALA A 294 -1.65 9.41 -3.70
C ALA A 294 -1.64 8.23 -2.72
N ALA A 295 -2.52 7.23 -2.91
CA ALA A 295 -2.57 6.03 -2.08
C ALA A 295 -1.35 5.14 -2.29
N LEU A 296 -0.83 5.05 -3.52
CA LEU A 296 0.43 4.35 -3.80
C LEU A 296 1.60 5.01 -3.05
N ALA A 297 1.67 6.35 -3.04
CA ALA A 297 2.66 7.08 -2.26
C ALA A 297 2.48 6.83 -0.75
N GLY A 298 1.24 6.84 -0.25
CA GLY A 298 0.92 6.50 1.13
C GLY A 298 1.37 5.10 1.53
N LEU A 299 1.08 4.09 0.70
CA LEU A 299 1.56 2.71 0.91
C LEU A 299 3.08 2.62 0.86
N PHE A 300 3.73 3.37 -0.03
CA PHE A 300 5.20 3.40 -0.12
C PHE A 300 5.82 3.95 1.17
N TRP A 301 5.36 5.09 1.65
CA TRP A 301 5.89 5.68 2.88
C TRP A 301 5.56 4.83 4.11
N GLY A 302 4.35 4.27 4.19
CA GLY A 302 4.01 3.29 5.23
C GLY A 302 4.93 2.07 5.18
N GLY A 303 5.03 1.41 4.03
CA GLY A 303 5.94 0.27 3.83
C GLY A 303 7.40 0.60 4.17
N ARG A 304 7.86 1.82 3.85
CA ARG A 304 9.22 2.29 4.18
C ARG A 304 9.43 2.46 5.68
N VAL A 305 8.44 2.98 6.40
CA VAL A 305 8.49 3.11 7.88
C VAL A 305 8.44 1.74 8.55
N LEU A 306 7.60 0.82 8.04
CA LEU A 306 7.55 -0.54 8.54
C LEU A 306 8.90 -1.26 8.33
N LEU A 307 9.52 -1.08 7.16
CA LEU A 307 10.86 -1.62 6.87
C LEU A 307 11.94 -1.00 7.77
N GLN A 308 11.82 0.29 8.08
CA GLN A 308 12.72 0.91 9.05
C GLN A 308 12.55 0.28 10.43
N SER A 309 11.32 -0.06 10.83
CA SER A 309 11.04 -0.76 12.09
C SER A 309 11.75 -2.11 12.13
N PHE A 310 11.65 -2.91 11.06
CA PHE A 310 12.38 -4.18 10.94
C PHE A 310 13.90 -3.98 11.03
N THR A 311 14.44 -2.99 10.32
CA THR A 311 15.88 -2.70 10.33
C THR A 311 16.35 -2.30 11.72
N PHE A 312 15.63 -1.39 12.37
CA PHE A 312 16.01 -0.88 13.69
C PHE A 312 16.00 -1.99 14.75
N GLU A 313 15.04 -2.91 14.65
CA GLU A 313 14.82 -3.94 15.66
C GLU A 313 15.77 -5.14 15.51
N PHE A 314 16.04 -5.56 14.27
CA PHE A 314 16.72 -6.83 14.02
C PHE A 314 18.11 -6.70 13.41
N ASN A 315 18.46 -5.55 12.83
CA ASN A 315 19.80 -5.32 12.29
C ASN A 315 20.74 -4.80 13.39
N THR A 316 21.80 -5.56 13.68
CA THR A 316 22.85 -5.16 14.64
C THR A 316 23.57 -3.89 14.20
N ASN A 317 23.64 -3.65 12.88
CA ASN A 317 24.07 -2.38 12.32
C ASN A 317 22.88 -1.41 12.36
N MET A 318 22.60 -0.87 13.56
CA MET A 318 21.50 0.09 13.80
C MET A 318 21.61 1.37 12.95
N THR A 319 22.75 1.59 12.29
CA THR A 319 23.02 2.71 11.38
C THR A 319 22.46 2.50 9.96
N GLY A 320 22.05 1.28 9.59
CA GLY A 320 21.37 1.01 8.32
C GLY A 320 21.87 -0.23 7.58
N VAL A 321 21.54 -0.28 6.28
CA VAL A 321 21.94 -1.36 5.36
C VAL A 321 23.21 -0.93 4.62
N ASN A 322 24.33 -1.63 4.84
CA ASN A 322 25.58 -1.31 4.16
C ASN A 322 25.62 -1.98 2.79
N VAL A 323 25.39 -1.19 1.75
CA VAL A 323 25.36 -1.65 0.35
C VAL A 323 26.69 -2.20 -0.16
N MET A 324 27.79 -1.98 0.57
CA MET A 324 29.12 -2.47 0.22
C MET A 324 29.37 -3.93 0.66
N HIS A 325 28.56 -4.47 1.58
CA HIS A 325 28.65 -5.88 1.94
C HIS A 325 28.13 -6.74 0.77
N ALA A 326 28.94 -7.69 0.29
CA ALA A 326 28.62 -8.49 -0.91
C ALA A 326 27.26 -9.23 -0.81
N TYR A 327 26.93 -9.78 0.36
CA TYR A 327 25.64 -10.44 0.59
C TYR A 327 24.47 -9.45 0.59
N THR A 328 24.69 -8.22 1.05
CA THR A 328 23.70 -7.13 1.03
C THR A 328 23.45 -6.66 -0.39
N SER A 329 24.50 -6.49 -1.20
CA SER A 329 24.38 -6.14 -2.62
C SER A 329 23.63 -7.24 -3.39
N ALA A 330 23.97 -8.52 -3.16
CA ALA A 330 23.28 -9.65 -3.77
C ALA A 330 21.78 -9.68 -3.41
N ALA A 331 21.45 -9.41 -2.15
CA ALA A 331 20.06 -9.34 -1.69
C ALA A 331 19.29 -8.16 -2.32
N LEU A 332 19.95 -7.01 -2.52
CA LEU A 332 19.36 -5.88 -3.27
C LEU A 332 18.99 -6.29 -4.69
N TYR A 333 19.90 -6.93 -5.43
CA TYR A 333 19.60 -7.43 -6.76
C TYR A 333 18.47 -8.46 -6.75
N GLY A 334 18.45 -9.36 -5.76
CA GLY A 334 17.38 -10.35 -5.59
C GLY A 334 16.00 -9.72 -5.43
N GLY A 335 15.85 -8.73 -4.54
CA GLY A 335 14.57 -8.04 -4.35
C GLY A 335 14.12 -7.22 -5.56
N PHE A 336 15.06 -6.56 -6.26
CA PHE A 336 14.75 -5.82 -7.49
C PHE A 336 14.30 -6.76 -8.62
N PHE A 337 15.01 -7.87 -8.79
CA PHE A 337 14.67 -8.91 -9.76
C PHE A 337 13.31 -9.55 -9.47
N LEU A 338 13.02 -9.84 -8.19
CA LEU A 338 11.73 -10.38 -7.76
C LEU A 338 10.57 -9.47 -8.18
N ALA A 339 10.68 -8.17 -7.95
CA ALA A 339 9.66 -7.20 -8.32
C ALA A 339 9.45 -7.11 -9.85
N ILE A 340 10.53 -7.15 -10.64
CA ILE A 340 10.44 -7.17 -12.11
C ILE A 340 9.75 -8.44 -12.59
N VAL A 341 10.20 -9.61 -12.13
CA VAL A 341 9.62 -10.90 -12.52
C VAL A 341 8.15 -10.95 -12.16
N LEU A 342 7.78 -10.51 -10.96
CA LEU A 342 6.39 -10.45 -10.54
C LEU A 342 5.58 -9.50 -11.42
N SER A 343 6.10 -8.32 -11.75
CA SER A 343 5.44 -7.38 -12.66
C SER A 343 5.19 -7.99 -14.04
N ILE A 344 6.19 -8.66 -14.61
CA ILE A 344 6.06 -9.35 -15.90
C ILE A 344 5.00 -10.45 -15.81
N LEU A 345 5.00 -11.23 -14.73
CA LEU A 345 4.01 -12.28 -14.50
C LEU A 345 2.60 -11.70 -14.34
N LEU A 346 2.42 -10.59 -13.63
CA LEU A 346 1.12 -9.93 -13.49
C LEU A 346 0.59 -9.40 -14.83
N ILE A 347 1.46 -8.84 -15.66
CA ILE A 347 1.10 -8.34 -16.99
C ILE A 347 0.73 -9.50 -17.94
N ARG A 348 1.58 -10.55 -17.97
CA ARG A 348 1.46 -11.65 -18.95
C ARG A 348 0.53 -12.78 -18.52
N SER A 349 0.23 -12.91 -17.23
CA SER A 349 -0.62 -14.00 -16.78
C SER A 349 -2.02 -13.89 -17.38
N GLY A 350 -2.45 -14.99 -17.99
CA GLY A 350 -3.83 -15.17 -18.42
C GLY A 350 -4.79 -15.39 -17.26
N SER A 351 -4.31 -15.78 -16.06
CA SER A 351 -5.15 -16.10 -14.90
C SER A 351 -4.83 -15.20 -13.70
N ARG A 352 -5.82 -14.45 -13.23
CA ARG A 352 -5.70 -13.56 -12.05
C ARG A 352 -5.43 -14.31 -10.76
N LEU A 353 -6.04 -15.49 -10.62
CA LEU A 353 -5.78 -16.37 -9.48
C LEU A 353 -4.32 -16.86 -9.49
N ALA A 354 -3.77 -17.20 -10.65
CA ALA A 354 -2.36 -17.57 -10.77
C ALA A 354 -1.44 -16.40 -10.40
N SER A 355 -1.74 -15.20 -10.90
CA SER A 355 -1.05 -13.96 -10.55
C SER A 355 -1.05 -13.68 -9.04
N CYS A 356 -2.21 -13.79 -8.40
CA CYS A 356 -2.36 -13.60 -6.96
C CYS A 356 -1.59 -14.67 -6.18
N LEU A 357 -1.70 -15.94 -6.59
CA LEU A 357 -0.96 -17.05 -5.99
C LEU A 357 0.55 -16.84 -6.03
N LEU A 358 1.08 -16.39 -7.17
CA LEU A 358 2.51 -16.08 -7.33
C LEU A 358 2.92 -14.86 -6.49
N ALA A 359 2.12 -13.80 -6.47
CA ALA A 359 2.38 -12.61 -5.66
C ALA A 359 2.40 -12.91 -4.15
N VAL A 360 1.40 -13.65 -3.65
CA VAL A 360 1.32 -14.05 -2.24
C VAL A 360 2.46 -15.00 -1.89
N THR A 361 2.78 -15.96 -2.75
CA THR A 361 3.88 -16.89 -2.51
C THR A 361 5.22 -16.17 -2.46
N ALA A 362 5.48 -15.24 -3.39
CA ALA A 362 6.66 -14.38 -3.35
C ALA A 362 6.71 -13.55 -2.05
N ALA A 363 5.56 -13.01 -1.63
CA ALA A 363 5.45 -12.21 -0.43
C ALA A 363 5.74 -12.99 0.86
N VAL A 364 5.43 -14.30 0.88
CA VAL A 364 5.68 -15.18 2.03
C VAL A 364 7.07 -15.79 1.98
N VAL A 365 7.39 -16.48 0.88
CA VAL A 365 8.63 -17.26 0.74
C VAL A 365 9.85 -16.37 0.76
N GLY A 366 9.80 -15.18 0.13
CA GLY A 366 10.90 -14.23 0.08
C GLY A 366 11.44 -13.88 1.47
N PRO A 367 10.66 -13.22 2.34
CA PRO A 367 11.10 -12.85 3.69
C PRO A 367 11.33 -14.05 4.61
N VAL A 368 10.56 -15.14 4.51
CA VAL A 368 10.79 -16.35 5.31
C VAL A 368 12.15 -16.96 5.00
N SER A 369 12.48 -17.10 3.71
CA SER A 369 13.77 -17.62 3.26
C SER A 369 14.91 -16.67 3.65
N ALA A 370 14.71 -15.36 3.45
CA ALA A 370 15.69 -14.35 3.81
C ALA A 370 15.99 -14.38 5.31
N ASN A 371 14.97 -14.40 6.18
CA ASN A 371 15.18 -14.45 7.61
C ASN A 371 15.83 -15.76 8.08
N PHE A 372 15.52 -16.90 7.46
CA PHE A 372 16.07 -18.18 7.88
C PHE A 372 17.51 -18.41 7.38
N PHE A 373 17.78 -18.11 6.10
CA PHE A 373 19.08 -18.38 5.49
C PHE A 373 20.06 -17.22 5.57
N LEU A 374 19.55 -15.99 5.64
CA LEU A 374 20.35 -14.77 5.64
C LEU A 374 20.26 -14.09 7.01
N HIS A 375 21.10 -13.09 7.19
CA HIS A 375 21.04 -12.20 8.36
C HIS A 375 20.00 -11.08 8.17
N ALA A 376 19.72 -10.34 9.23
CA ALA A 376 18.76 -9.26 9.22
C ALA A 376 19.13 -8.14 8.21
N GLU A 377 20.43 -7.84 8.06
CA GLU A 377 20.91 -6.81 7.13
C GLU A 377 20.59 -7.14 5.65
N PRO A 378 20.98 -8.30 5.08
CA PRO A 378 20.58 -8.68 3.72
C PRO A 378 19.06 -8.87 3.58
N SER A 379 18.36 -9.33 4.63
CA SER A 379 16.90 -9.41 4.59
C SER A 379 16.26 -8.03 4.43
N ALA A 380 16.70 -7.03 5.21
CA ALA A 380 16.27 -5.65 5.08
C ALA A 380 16.61 -5.07 3.69
N ALA A 381 17.76 -5.44 3.12
CA ALA A 381 18.18 -5.00 1.79
C ALA A 381 17.27 -5.56 0.69
N LEU A 382 16.93 -6.85 0.74
CA LEU A 382 15.98 -7.49 -0.17
C LEU A 382 14.61 -6.82 -0.11
N LEU A 383 14.12 -6.52 1.10
CA LEU A 383 12.85 -5.85 1.31
C LEU A 383 12.87 -4.40 0.79
N LEU A 384 13.98 -3.68 1.00
CA LEU A 384 14.18 -2.32 0.52
C LEU A 384 14.13 -2.25 -1.01
N SER A 385 14.90 -3.10 -1.69
CA SER A 385 14.91 -3.08 -3.16
C SER A 385 13.59 -3.55 -3.74
N SER A 386 12.90 -4.52 -3.11
CA SER A 386 11.56 -4.93 -3.51
C SER A 386 10.56 -3.78 -3.41
N LEU A 387 10.59 -3.00 -2.33
CA LEU A 387 9.72 -1.83 -2.14
C LEU A 387 9.96 -0.75 -3.20
N ILE A 388 11.23 -0.40 -3.45
CA ILE A 388 11.60 0.60 -4.46
C ILE A 388 11.22 0.12 -5.86
N ALA A 389 11.55 -1.13 -6.19
CA ALA A 389 11.27 -1.69 -7.50
C ALA A 389 9.77 -1.79 -7.78
N CYS A 390 8.95 -2.23 -6.81
CA CYS A 390 7.49 -2.26 -6.98
C CYS A 390 6.92 -0.85 -7.24
N VAL A 391 7.36 0.19 -6.52
CA VAL A 391 6.94 1.57 -6.82
C VAL A 391 7.32 1.99 -8.24
N LEU A 392 8.56 1.72 -8.65
CA LEU A 392 9.02 2.03 -10.00
C LEU A 392 8.16 1.30 -11.05
N MET A 393 7.88 0.02 -10.84
CA MET A 393 7.10 -0.79 -11.78
C MET A 393 5.64 -0.34 -11.85
N VAL A 394 5.00 0.04 -10.74
CA VAL A 394 3.62 0.55 -10.77
C VAL A 394 3.51 1.82 -11.63
N PHE A 395 4.45 2.75 -11.48
CA PHE A 395 4.40 4.00 -12.24
C PHE A 395 4.92 3.86 -13.67
N LEU A 396 6.01 3.10 -13.89
CA LEU A 396 6.68 3.03 -15.20
C LEU A 396 6.25 1.86 -16.08
N ALA A 397 5.83 0.71 -15.53
CA ALA A 397 5.41 -0.42 -16.37
C ALA A 397 4.01 -0.22 -16.95
N THR A 398 3.14 0.49 -16.23
CA THR A 398 1.79 0.89 -16.66
C THR A 398 1.79 1.62 -18.02
N PRO A 399 2.60 2.67 -18.23
CA PRO A 399 2.68 3.36 -19.53
C PRO A 399 3.49 2.63 -20.60
N LEU A 400 4.31 1.64 -20.22
CA LEU A 400 5.19 0.91 -21.15
C LEU A 400 4.55 -0.38 -21.70
N SER A 401 3.41 -0.83 -21.18
CA SER A 401 2.74 -2.01 -21.69
C SER A 401 1.44 -1.65 -22.40
N GLU A 402 1.25 -2.18 -23.60
CA GLU A 402 0.07 -1.93 -24.46
C GLU A 402 -1.26 -2.51 -23.91
N HIS A 403 -1.20 -3.33 -22.85
CA HIS A 403 -2.38 -3.95 -22.24
C HIS A 403 -2.89 -3.16 -21.03
N GLU A 404 -4.22 -3.13 -20.83
CA GLU A 404 -4.84 -2.51 -19.63
C GLU A 404 -4.19 -3.03 -18.34
N THR A 405 -3.45 -2.14 -17.68
CA THR A 405 -2.55 -2.41 -16.55
C THR A 405 -3.18 -2.21 -15.18
N LYS A 406 -4.52 -2.21 -15.10
CA LYS A 406 -5.29 -2.01 -13.84
C LYS A 406 -4.86 -2.95 -12.70
N ASN A 407 -4.25 -4.10 -13.02
CA ASN A 407 -3.77 -5.07 -12.02
C ASN A 407 -2.37 -4.76 -11.44
N LEU A 408 -1.59 -3.83 -12.01
CA LEU A 408 -0.24 -3.53 -11.52
C LEU A 408 -0.26 -2.81 -10.18
N GLU A 409 -1.29 -2.03 -9.86
CA GLU A 409 -1.40 -1.33 -8.57
C GLU A 409 -1.33 -2.28 -7.36
N GLY A 410 -1.86 -3.51 -7.53
CA GLY A 410 -1.80 -4.56 -6.52
C GLY A 410 -0.38 -5.01 -6.17
N ILE A 411 0.60 -4.80 -7.06
CA ILE A 411 2.00 -5.16 -6.76
C ILE A 411 2.58 -4.30 -5.64
N MET A 412 2.01 -3.11 -5.38
CA MET A 412 2.47 -2.24 -4.30
C MET A 412 2.13 -2.79 -2.90
N LEU A 413 1.16 -3.70 -2.81
CA LEU A 413 0.81 -4.37 -1.55
C LEU A 413 1.84 -5.46 -1.19
N VAL A 414 2.51 -6.04 -2.19
CA VAL A 414 3.48 -7.12 -2.03
C VAL A 414 4.64 -6.75 -1.10
N PRO A 415 5.37 -5.63 -1.28
CA PRO A 415 6.47 -5.29 -0.39
C PRO A 415 5.99 -5.00 1.05
N SER A 416 4.84 -4.36 1.24
CA SER A 416 4.27 -4.15 2.59
C SER A 416 3.90 -5.48 3.25
N LEU A 417 3.39 -6.44 2.48
CA LEU A 417 3.14 -7.80 2.95
C LEU A 417 4.44 -8.52 3.30
N MET A 418 5.47 -8.42 2.45
CA MET A 418 6.78 -9.02 2.68
C MET A 418 7.41 -8.52 3.99
N VAL A 419 7.38 -7.21 4.24
CA VAL A 419 7.93 -6.64 5.48
C VAL A 419 7.11 -7.09 6.68
N SER A 420 5.78 -7.11 6.58
CA SER A 420 4.91 -7.58 7.66
C SER A 420 5.18 -9.05 8.01
N ILE A 421 5.40 -9.90 6.99
CA ILE A 421 5.78 -11.30 7.16
C ILE A 421 7.19 -11.42 7.73
N ALA A 422 8.15 -10.61 7.29
CA ALA A 422 9.50 -10.62 7.84
C ALA A 422 9.52 -10.31 9.34
N ILE A 423 8.67 -9.37 9.79
CA ILE A 423 8.48 -9.09 11.23
C ILE A 423 7.81 -10.28 11.91
N LEU A 424 6.77 -10.87 11.31
CA LEU A 424 6.07 -12.01 11.87
C LEU A 424 6.98 -13.24 12.05
N THR A 425 7.93 -13.44 11.12
CA THR A 425 8.86 -14.57 11.11
C THR A 425 10.26 -14.17 11.58
N ASN A 426 10.35 -13.18 12.47
CA ASN A 426 11.65 -12.68 12.97
C ASN A 426 12.45 -13.76 13.72
N GLN A 427 11.80 -14.70 14.41
CA GLN A 427 12.47 -15.76 15.18
C GLN A 427 13.28 -16.72 14.29
N LEU A 428 13.00 -16.75 12.98
CA LEU A 428 13.80 -17.48 12.01
C LEU A 428 15.22 -16.92 11.87
N LEU A 429 15.45 -15.64 12.20
CA LEU A 429 16.78 -15.01 12.19
C LEU A 429 17.73 -15.64 13.21
N GLU A 430 17.21 -16.02 14.38
CA GLU A 430 17.99 -16.70 15.42
C GLU A 430 18.07 -18.20 15.15
N THR A 431 16.93 -18.81 14.81
CA THR A 431 16.84 -20.23 14.47
C THR A 431 17.81 -20.57 13.35
N GLY A 432 17.81 -19.80 12.27
CA GLY A 432 18.70 -19.97 11.13
C GLY A 432 20.17 -19.96 11.50
N LYS A 433 20.59 -19.07 12.42
CA LYS A 433 21.98 -19.01 12.92
C LYS A 433 22.39 -20.26 13.70
N SER A 434 21.46 -20.80 14.49
CA SER A 434 21.72 -21.92 15.41
C SER A 434 21.69 -23.31 14.75
N VAL A 435 21.15 -23.41 13.54
CA VAL A 435 20.83 -24.69 12.89
C VAL A 435 21.96 -25.16 11.95
N ASP A 436 22.30 -26.45 12.05
CA ASP A 436 23.34 -27.12 11.26
C ASP A 436 23.05 -27.19 9.76
N SER A 437 24.12 -27.33 8.96
CA SER A 437 24.06 -27.42 7.49
C SER A 437 23.06 -28.46 6.92
N PRO A 438 22.93 -29.69 7.47
CA PRO A 438 21.97 -30.66 6.94
C PRO A 438 20.51 -30.20 7.03
N ILE A 439 20.13 -29.54 8.13
CA ILE A 439 18.77 -29.02 8.32
C ILE A 439 18.53 -27.84 7.38
N ARG A 440 19.53 -26.98 7.16
CA ARG A 440 19.44 -25.89 6.18
C ARG A 440 19.17 -26.42 4.76
N ILE A 441 19.84 -27.50 4.36
CA ILE A 441 19.58 -28.16 3.06
C ILE A 441 18.16 -28.69 2.99
N TRP A 442 17.67 -29.35 4.06
CA TRP A 442 16.28 -29.83 4.11
C TRP A 442 15.25 -28.70 3.96
N VAL A 443 15.44 -27.58 4.66
CA VAL A 443 14.56 -26.41 4.52
C VAL A 443 14.58 -25.87 3.10
N LEU A 444 15.75 -25.85 2.44
CA LEU A 444 15.87 -25.40 1.06
C LEU A 444 15.14 -26.34 0.09
N ILE A 445 15.23 -27.65 0.30
CA ILE A 445 14.47 -28.66 -0.47
C ILE A 445 12.96 -28.45 -0.30
N VAL A 446 12.50 -28.23 0.93
CA VAL A 446 11.07 -27.99 1.23
C VAL A 446 10.58 -26.72 0.53
N ILE A 447 11.33 -25.62 0.61
CA ILE A 447 10.96 -24.36 -0.05
C ILE A 447 10.96 -24.53 -1.57
N GLY A 448 11.96 -25.21 -2.14
CA GLY A 448 12.02 -25.51 -3.58
C GLY A 448 10.85 -26.38 -4.04
N PHE A 449 10.46 -27.36 -3.23
CA PHE A 449 9.28 -28.19 -3.47
C PHE A 449 7.99 -27.36 -3.45
N VAL A 450 7.78 -26.55 -2.41
CA VAL A 450 6.61 -25.65 -2.29
C VAL A 450 6.53 -24.70 -3.47
N ALA A 451 7.64 -24.06 -3.86
CA ALA A 451 7.68 -23.18 -5.03
C ALA A 451 7.31 -23.92 -6.33
N SER A 452 7.79 -25.16 -6.50
CA SER A 452 7.46 -25.99 -7.67
C SER A 452 5.98 -26.38 -7.71
N VAL A 453 5.39 -26.76 -6.57
CA VAL A 453 3.96 -27.07 -6.47
C VAL A 453 3.12 -25.83 -6.78
N VAL A 454 3.52 -24.66 -6.26
CA VAL A 454 2.83 -23.40 -6.53
C VAL A 454 2.90 -23.03 -8.01
N LEU A 455 4.07 -23.13 -8.65
CA LEU A 455 4.22 -22.87 -10.08
C LEU A 455 3.38 -23.84 -10.91
N PHE A 456 3.35 -25.12 -10.54
CA PHE A 456 2.51 -26.11 -11.19
C PHE A 456 1.03 -25.77 -11.04
N ALA A 457 0.57 -25.45 -9.82
CA ALA A 457 -0.82 -25.06 -9.56
C ALA A 457 -1.20 -23.80 -10.35
N ALA A 458 -0.33 -22.78 -10.35
CA ALA A 458 -0.50 -21.55 -11.12
C ALA A 458 -0.63 -21.84 -12.64
N SER A 459 0.14 -22.79 -13.17
CA SER A 459 0.09 -23.18 -14.59
C SER A 459 -1.20 -23.91 -14.99
N LYS A 460 -1.89 -24.52 -14.01
CA LYS A 460 -3.15 -25.28 -14.22
C LYS A 460 -4.41 -24.45 -14.02
N LEU A 461 -4.30 -23.23 -13.48
CA LEU A 461 -5.45 -22.37 -13.32
C LEU A 461 -5.94 -21.87 -14.70
N PRO A 462 -7.25 -21.91 -14.95
CA PRO A 462 -7.80 -21.52 -16.25
C PRO A 462 -7.42 -20.07 -16.55
N SER A 463 -6.96 -19.84 -17.78
CA SER A 463 -6.80 -18.50 -18.33
C SER A 463 -8.18 -17.86 -18.47
N ASP A 464 -8.26 -16.57 -18.12
CA ASP A 464 -9.46 -15.77 -18.25
C ASP A 464 -9.88 -15.73 -19.73
N PRO A 465 -11.04 -16.30 -20.10
CA PRO A 465 -11.47 -16.39 -21.50
C PRO A 465 -11.68 -15.02 -22.15
N ARG A 466 -11.74 -13.93 -21.37
CA ARG A 466 -11.87 -12.55 -21.85
C ARG A 466 -10.56 -11.93 -22.35
N LYS A 467 -9.41 -12.59 -22.14
CA LYS A 467 -8.09 -12.17 -22.65
C LYS A 467 -7.70 -12.86 -23.96
N LYS A 468 -8.61 -13.56 -24.66
CA LYS A 468 -8.32 -13.93 -26.05
C LYS A 468 -8.19 -12.63 -26.85
N PRO A 469 -7.06 -12.38 -27.53
CA PRO A 469 -7.06 -11.35 -28.55
C PRO A 469 -8.12 -11.78 -29.56
N GLU A 470 -9.18 -10.98 -29.71
CA GLU A 470 -9.91 -10.96 -30.96
C GLU A 470 -8.89 -10.50 -32.01
N LEU A 471 -8.18 -11.47 -32.61
CA LEU A 471 -7.60 -11.24 -33.91
C LEU A 471 -8.78 -10.98 -34.82
N ASP A 472 -8.98 -9.72 -35.19
CA ASP A 472 -9.89 -9.33 -36.24
C ASP A 472 -9.60 -10.20 -37.47
N PRO A 473 -10.52 -11.07 -37.91
CA PRO A 473 -10.27 -11.95 -39.05
C PRO A 473 -10.12 -11.16 -40.37
N GLU A 474 -10.37 -9.84 -40.38
CA GLU A 474 -10.13 -9.00 -41.56
C GLU A 474 -8.66 -8.71 -41.85
N ILE A 475 -7.74 -8.84 -40.87
CA ILE A 475 -6.31 -8.53 -41.09
C ILE A 475 -5.55 -9.73 -41.68
N VAL A 476 -6.10 -10.94 -41.59
CA VAL A 476 -5.47 -12.15 -42.20
C VAL A 476 -5.93 -12.38 -43.65
N SER A 477 -6.96 -11.64 -44.12
CA SER A 477 -7.51 -11.80 -45.49
C SER A 477 -6.89 -10.88 -46.54
N LYS A 478 -6.04 -9.92 -46.18
CA LYS A 478 -5.34 -9.08 -47.17
C LYS A 478 -3.84 -9.28 -47.04
N GLY A 479 -3.35 -10.25 -47.81
CA GLY A 479 -1.93 -10.34 -48.09
C GLY A 479 -1.51 -9.11 -48.88
N ASP A 480 -0.93 -8.13 -48.18
CA ASP A 480 -0.18 -7.04 -48.80
C ASP A 480 1.09 -6.77 -47.97
N THR A 481 2.14 -7.48 -48.35
CA THR A 481 3.53 -7.08 -48.09
C THR A 481 3.80 -5.72 -48.74
N HIS A 482 4.41 -4.81 -47.98
CA HIS A 482 4.86 -3.46 -48.34
C HIS A 482 3.83 -2.32 -48.30
N LYS A 483 3.76 -1.64 -47.14
CA LYS A 483 3.86 -0.16 -47.03
C LYS A 483 4.09 0.22 -45.57
N ALA A 484 5.36 0.32 -45.21
CA ALA A 484 5.80 0.87 -43.95
C ALA A 484 5.94 2.40 -44.08
N ILE A 485 5.47 3.11 -43.05
CA ILE A 485 5.86 4.47 -42.64
C ILE A 485 5.38 5.61 -43.54
N GLN A 486 4.22 6.20 -43.19
CA GLN A 486 3.97 7.64 -43.34
C GLN A 486 3.26 8.15 -42.08
N LEU A 487 3.95 9.04 -41.35
CA LEU A 487 3.39 9.85 -40.25
C LEU A 487 2.34 10.83 -40.83
N PRO A 488 1.21 11.09 -40.15
CA PRO A 488 0.32 12.18 -40.55
C PRO A 488 0.91 13.51 -40.09
N LEU A 489 1.25 14.38 -41.05
CA LEU A 489 1.52 15.80 -40.83
C LEU A 489 0.19 16.53 -40.51
N GLU A 490 0.25 17.45 -39.56
CA GLU A 490 -0.86 18.36 -39.17
C GLU A 490 -1.45 19.12 -40.37
N PRO A 491 -2.76 19.42 -40.37
CA PRO A 491 -3.34 20.35 -41.33
C PRO A 491 -3.14 21.81 -40.89
N ASP A 492 -2.69 22.64 -41.84
CA ASP A 492 -2.53 24.10 -41.69
C ASP A 492 -3.86 24.83 -41.37
N PRO A 493 -3.81 25.97 -40.65
CA PRO A 493 -4.99 26.77 -40.35
C PRO A 493 -5.51 27.55 -41.57
N PRO A 494 -6.83 27.86 -41.62
CA PRO A 494 -7.44 28.54 -42.75
C PRO A 494 -7.06 30.03 -42.81
N LYS A 495 -6.76 30.50 -44.01
CA LYS A 495 -6.60 31.92 -44.36
C LYS A 495 -7.96 32.51 -44.74
N ASP A 496 -8.44 33.47 -43.96
CA ASP A 496 -9.59 34.31 -44.31
C ASP A 496 -9.09 35.58 -45.02
N GLU A 497 -9.25 35.59 -46.35
CA GLU A 497 -9.28 36.82 -47.16
C GLU A 497 -10.48 36.74 -48.08
N LYS A 498 -11.46 37.64 -47.88
CA LYS A 498 -12.26 38.24 -48.96
C LYS A 498 -12.98 39.49 -48.46
N SER A 499 -12.37 40.62 -48.77
CA SER A 499 -13.04 41.90 -48.99
C SER A 499 -13.91 41.79 -50.26
N GLY A 500 -15.15 42.27 -50.17
CA GLY A 500 -16.11 42.30 -51.27
C GLY A 500 -17.21 43.32 -50.98
N GLU A 501 -16.98 44.51 -51.53
CA GLU A 501 -17.85 45.66 -51.80
C GLU A 501 -19.37 45.50 -51.60
N SER A 502 -19.98 46.49 -50.91
CA SER A 502 -21.39 46.85 -51.05
C SER A 502 -21.52 48.32 -51.42
N SER A 503 -22.03 48.59 -52.62
CA SER A 503 -22.65 49.84 -53.04
C SER A 503 -24.14 49.57 -53.27
N GLY A 504 -25.00 50.39 -52.67
CA GLY A 504 -26.46 50.28 -52.72
C GLY A 504 -27.10 50.65 -51.40
#